data_AF-A0A6L8GH89-F1
#
_entry.id   AF-A0A6L8GH89-F1
#
_cell.length_a   1.000
_cell.length_b   1.000
_cell.length_c   1.000
_cell.angle_alpha   90.00
_cell.angle_beta   90.00
_cell.angle_gamma   90.00
#
_symmetry.space_group_name_H-M   'P 1'
#
loop_
_entity.id
_entity.type
_entity.pdbx_description
1 polymer ?
#
loop_
_entity_poly.entity_id
_entity_poly.type
_entity_poly.pdbx_seq_one_letter_code
_entity_poly.pdbx_strand_id
1 'polypeptide(L)'
;MILVNRHTHAGKGPFHATLRIKPASRVDLIDVRGKLREEFGSDFTRYPKAFYISDHTTAGYLDQRLAKVLEHDSSNIQDYLQVFLKLFPPDADYRHDKLHLRTELSEQQRAVEPRNADSHLAFMGSGLRSATSYELRGDEPVWFVELDGVHVGGTRRRRTTVIAYTGEDEVARMQVTLPASPRSIDAQNLRDPALGLIGQLEGLARKHRVAFGRFEISLPLEERNAGLTVNEYETLLMTHDLRDVLRDPLRFAAQIGREALQAPRAIPAKVLNYAQYDVVQVFNKLMDQVGARRSLVERVVNRALALPVSHFLRMKRAISLPILDRQGDGVGEIGWGTYQSPILVQWKGAAGSSRTLNVRLYRFV
;
A
#
# COMPACT_ATOMS: atom_id res chain seq x y z
N MET A 1 -19.61 10.96 6.67
CA MET A 1 -20.48 10.00 7.38
C MET A 1 -19.60 8.95 8.05
N ILE A 2 -19.37 9.09 9.35
CA ILE A 2 -18.59 8.13 10.16
C ILE A 2 -19.62 7.29 10.94
N LEU A 3 -19.61 5.97 10.77
CA LEU A 3 -20.26 5.06 11.71
C LEU A 3 -19.13 4.41 12.50
N VAL A 4 -19.07 4.69 13.79
CA VAL A 4 -18.05 4.22 14.71
C VAL A 4 -18.59 2.97 15.41
N ASN A 5 -17.93 1.83 15.24
CA ASN A 5 -18.03 0.77 16.26
C ASN A 5 -16.88 0.97 17.25
N ARG A 6 -17.24 1.20 18.51
CA ARG A 6 -16.35 1.40 19.66
C ARG A 6 -16.43 0.17 20.56
N HIS A 7 -15.31 -0.44 20.90
CA HIS A 7 -15.22 -1.32 22.07
C HIS A 7 -14.10 -0.85 22.99
N THR A 8 -14.38 0.08 23.90
CA THR A 8 -13.44 0.38 24.99
C THR A 8 -13.92 -0.32 26.25
N HIS A 9 -13.21 -1.35 26.71
CA HIS A 9 -13.31 -1.73 28.12
C HIS A 9 -12.75 -0.57 28.96
N ALA A 10 -13.51 -0.17 29.98
CA ALA A 10 -13.29 0.98 30.84
C ALA A 10 -11.80 1.30 31.12
N GLY A 11 -11.31 2.41 30.55
CA GLY A 11 -10.17 3.20 31.03
C GLY A 11 -8.75 2.59 31.02
N LYS A 12 -8.56 1.29 30.76
CA LYS A 12 -7.25 0.61 30.92
C LYS A 12 -6.64 -0.02 29.66
N GLY A 13 -7.34 0.00 28.53
CA GLY A 13 -6.86 -0.58 27.26
C GLY A 13 -6.57 0.47 26.19
N PRO A 14 -6.02 0.06 25.02
CA PRO A 14 -5.88 0.95 23.88
C PRO A 14 -7.24 1.45 23.39
N PHE A 15 -7.29 2.67 22.87
CA PHE A 15 -8.46 3.18 22.16
C PHE A 15 -8.53 2.50 20.80
N HIS A 16 -9.73 2.16 20.33
CA HIS A 16 -9.91 1.82 18.93
C HIS A 16 -11.22 2.38 18.37
N ALA A 17 -11.16 2.75 17.10
CA ALA A 17 -12.32 3.19 16.34
C ALA A 17 -12.20 2.71 14.90
N THR A 18 -13.33 2.31 14.33
CA THR A 18 -13.46 2.05 12.89
C THR A 18 -14.24 3.18 12.25
N LEU A 19 -13.66 3.82 11.23
CA LEU A 19 -14.31 4.87 10.45
C LEU A 19 -14.77 4.31 9.11
N ARG A 20 -15.94 4.77 8.67
CA ARG A 20 -16.37 4.64 7.28
C ARG A 20 -16.07 5.93 6.54
N ILE A 21 -15.49 5.80 5.35
CA ILE A 21 -15.03 6.91 4.53
C ILE A 21 -15.75 6.81 3.18
N LYS A 22 -16.22 7.95 2.67
CA LYS A 22 -16.76 8.08 1.32
C LYS A 22 -15.90 9.10 0.59
N PRO A 23 -15.02 8.68 -0.34
CA PRO A 23 -14.21 9.59 -1.12
C PRO A 23 -15.04 10.54 -1.98
N ALA A 24 -14.53 11.74 -2.23
CA ALA A 24 -15.16 12.75 -3.09
C ALA A 24 -14.69 12.70 -4.55
N SER A 25 -13.54 12.07 -4.80
CA SER A 25 -12.88 11.97 -6.11
C SER A 25 -12.21 10.60 -6.28
N ARG A 26 -11.70 10.32 -7.49
CA ARG A 26 -10.89 9.11 -7.75
C ARG A 26 -9.66 9.07 -6.85
N VAL A 27 -8.89 10.17 -6.83
CA VAL A 27 -7.78 10.37 -5.91
C VAL A 27 -8.20 11.36 -4.84
N ASP A 28 -8.12 10.97 -3.56
CA ASP A 28 -8.59 11.79 -2.44
C ASP A 28 -7.65 11.65 -1.23
N LEU A 29 -7.51 12.72 -0.45
CA LEU A 29 -6.72 12.76 0.77
C LEU A 29 -7.62 13.14 1.94
N ILE A 30 -7.78 12.21 2.87
CA ILE A 30 -8.77 12.34 3.94
C ILE A 30 -8.04 12.31 5.29
N ASP A 31 -8.07 13.42 6.03
CA ASP A 31 -7.44 13.50 7.35
C ASP A 31 -8.21 12.68 8.38
N VAL A 32 -7.71 11.49 8.67
CA VAL A 32 -8.31 10.57 9.64
C VAL A 32 -8.01 10.99 11.06
N ARG A 33 -6.82 11.56 11.32
CA ARG A 33 -6.46 12.03 12.66
C ARG A 33 -7.32 13.22 13.07
N GLY A 34 -7.50 14.20 12.19
CA GLY A 34 -8.39 15.34 12.43
C GLY A 34 -9.81 14.90 12.77
N LYS A 35 -10.37 13.95 12.00
CA LYS A 35 -11.69 13.37 12.25
C LYS A 35 -11.79 12.65 13.60
N LEU A 36 -10.76 11.89 13.98
CA LEU A 36 -10.72 11.23 15.29
C LEU A 36 -10.64 12.24 16.44
N ARG A 37 -9.88 13.33 16.28
CA ARG A 37 -9.80 14.40 17.28
C ARG A 37 -11.13 15.13 17.44
N GLU A 38 -11.78 15.46 16.34
CA GLU A 38 -13.07 16.13 16.32
C GLU A 38 -14.16 15.29 16.99
N GLU A 39 -14.21 13.99 16.67
CA GLU A 39 -15.24 13.08 17.17
C GLU A 39 -15.01 12.63 18.63
N PHE A 40 -13.75 12.35 19.01
CA PHE A 40 -13.44 11.69 20.29
C PHE A 40 -12.66 12.56 21.29
N GLY A 41 -12.15 13.71 20.88
CA GLY A 41 -11.42 14.62 21.77
C GLY A 41 -10.34 13.92 22.59
N SER A 42 -10.40 14.10 23.91
CA SER A 42 -9.43 13.55 24.89
C SER A 42 -9.34 12.03 24.91
N ASP A 43 -10.40 11.32 24.52
CA ASP A 43 -10.40 9.84 24.53
C ASP A 43 -9.39 9.29 23.52
N PHE A 44 -9.19 10.00 22.40
CA PHE A 44 -8.18 9.69 21.40
C PHE A 44 -6.85 10.41 21.67
N THR A 45 -6.88 11.72 21.99
CA THR A 45 -5.65 12.53 22.06
C THR A 45 -4.75 12.25 23.25
N ARG A 46 -5.24 11.54 24.27
CA ARG A 46 -4.42 11.10 25.41
C ARG A 46 -3.30 10.13 25.04
N TYR A 47 -3.41 9.45 23.89
CA TYR A 47 -2.43 8.45 23.48
C TYR A 47 -1.31 9.08 22.63
N PRO A 48 -0.03 8.79 22.94
CA PRO A 48 1.10 9.31 22.20
C PRO A 48 1.33 8.61 20.85
N LYS A 49 0.66 7.48 20.58
CA LYS A 49 0.82 6.70 19.34
C LYS A 49 -0.52 6.23 18.82
N ALA A 50 -0.61 6.07 17.50
CA ALA A 50 -1.71 5.35 16.88
C ALA A 50 -1.27 4.51 15.70
N PHE A 51 -1.92 3.37 15.54
CA PHE A 51 -1.75 2.44 14.44
C PHE A 51 -2.96 2.52 13.53
N TYR A 52 -2.72 2.94 12.29
CA TYR A 52 -3.73 3.18 11.27
C TYR A 52 -3.78 1.98 10.33
N ILE A 53 -4.99 1.49 10.05
CA ILE A 53 -5.24 0.25 9.31
C ILE A 53 -6.28 0.51 8.23
N SER A 54 -5.89 0.32 6.97
CA SER A 54 -6.76 0.32 5.81
C SER A 54 -7.13 -1.11 5.45
N ASP A 55 -8.40 -1.32 5.12
CA ASP A 55 -8.91 -2.61 4.63
C ASP A 55 -8.91 -2.71 3.08
N HIS A 56 -8.21 -1.80 2.40
CA HIS A 56 -8.28 -1.64 0.95
C HIS A 56 -6.92 -1.90 0.30
N THR A 57 -6.97 -2.23 -0.99
CA THR A 57 -5.81 -2.58 -1.82
C THR A 57 -5.43 -1.44 -2.76
N THR A 58 -6.32 -0.44 -2.92
CA THR A 58 -6.10 0.81 -3.67
C THR A 58 -6.21 2.06 -2.78
N ALA A 59 -6.24 1.88 -1.46
CA ALA A 59 -6.26 2.99 -0.51
C ALA A 59 -5.53 2.63 0.78
N GLY A 60 -4.82 3.57 1.40
CA GLY A 60 -4.02 3.32 2.60
C GLY A 60 -3.27 4.54 3.10
N TYR A 61 -2.12 4.31 3.72
CA TYR A 61 -1.39 5.35 4.46
C TYR A 61 0.07 5.47 4.01
N LEU A 62 0.63 6.67 4.08
CA LEU A 62 2.07 6.86 4.01
C LEU A 62 2.71 6.39 5.32
N ASP A 63 3.96 5.91 5.29
CA ASP A 63 4.72 5.78 6.53
C ASP A 63 5.05 7.15 7.12
N GLN A 64 5.14 7.25 8.44
CA GLN A 64 5.33 8.54 9.11
C GLN A 64 6.61 9.27 8.65
N ARG A 65 7.68 8.55 8.28
CA ARG A 65 8.90 9.19 7.77
C ARG A 65 8.63 9.87 6.44
N LEU A 66 7.95 9.19 5.52
CA LEU A 66 7.56 9.77 4.24
C LEU A 66 6.59 10.94 4.42
N ALA A 67 5.59 10.82 5.29
CA ALA A 67 4.69 11.92 5.61
C ALA A 67 5.44 13.14 6.16
N LYS A 68 6.41 12.94 7.08
CA LYS A 68 7.27 14.02 7.60
C LYS A 68 8.11 14.69 6.53
N VAL A 69 8.69 13.92 5.59
CA VAL A 69 9.48 14.49 4.50
C VAL A 69 8.61 15.30 3.53
N LEU A 70 7.33 14.92 3.39
CA LEU A 70 6.33 15.69 2.65
C LEU A 70 5.63 16.75 3.52
N GLU A 71 6.14 16.99 4.73
CA GLU A 71 5.67 18.00 5.69
C GLU A 71 4.22 17.83 6.13
N HIS A 72 3.67 16.62 5.99
CA HIS A 72 2.24 16.34 6.19
C HIS A 72 1.29 17.21 5.34
N ASP A 73 1.82 17.94 4.35
CA ASP A 73 1.08 18.86 3.51
C ASP A 73 0.34 18.10 2.41
N SER A 74 -0.95 18.38 2.25
CA SER A 74 -1.79 17.66 1.27
C SER A 74 -1.35 17.94 -0.16
N SER A 75 -0.88 19.16 -0.49
CA SER A 75 -0.38 19.48 -1.82
C SER A 75 0.92 18.75 -2.14
N ASN A 76 1.89 18.73 -1.22
CA ASN A 76 3.13 17.95 -1.39
C ASN A 76 2.85 16.46 -1.58
N ILE A 77 1.87 15.91 -0.85
CA ILE A 77 1.46 14.51 -1.00
C ILE A 77 0.78 14.28 -2.36
N GLN A 78 -0.09 15.17 -2.81
CA GLN A 78 -0.70 15.08 -4.13
C GLN A 78 0.37 15.10 -5.23
N ASP A 79 1.30 16.05 -5.21
CA ASP A 79 2.41 16.13 -6.18
C ASP A 79 3.26 14.86 -6.18
N TYR A 80 3.56 14.32 -4.99
CA TYR A 80 4.24 13.04 -4.86
C TYR A 80 3.47 11.88 -5.50
N LEU A 81 2.16 11.79 -5.28
CA LEU A 81 1.31 10.74 -5.86
C LEU A 81 1.18 10.89 -7.37
N GLN A 82 1.13 12.12 -7.90
CA GLN A 82 1.03 12.39 -9.34
C GLN A 82 2.17 11.76 -10.14
N VAL A 83 3.37 11.65 -9.57
CA VAL A 83 4.48 10.93 -10.21
C VAL A 83 4.09 9.48 -10.52
N PHE A 84 3.50 8.77 -9.56
CA PHE A 84 3.12 7.37 -9.73
C PHE A 84 1.86 7.19 -10.57
N LEU A 85 0.93 8.15 -10.51
CA LEU A 85 -0.27 8.15 -11.35
C LEU A 85 0.05 8.41 -12.83
N LYS A 86 1.08 9.19 -13.14
CA LYS A 86 1.55 9.36 -14.53
C LYS A 86 2.36 8.17 -15.02
N LEU A 87 3.05 7.51 -14.11
CA LEU A 87 3.83 6.32 -14.38
C LEU A 87 2.94 5.09 -14.64
N PHE A 88 1.84 4.98 -13.90
CA PHE A 88 0.79 3.99 -14.07
C PHE A 88 -0.52 4.71 -14.40
N PRO A 89 -0.64 5.21 -15.64
CA PRO A 89 -1.85 5.92 -16.01
C PRO A 89 -3.03 4.97 -16.19
N PRO A 90 -4.26 5.42 -15.92
CA PRO A 90 -5.45 4.61 -16.16
C PRO A 90 -5.55 4.18 -17.63
N ASP A 91 -6.18 3.03 -17.86
CA ASP A 91 -6.47 2.48 -19.19
C ASP A 91 -5.22 2.11 -20.05
N ALA A 92 -4.04 1.94 -19.45
CA ALA A 92 -2.79 1.62 -20.14
C ALA A 92 -2.63 0.13 -20.58
N ASP A 93 -3.72 -0.50 -21.04
CA ASP A 93 -3.76 -1.91 -21.49
C ASP A 93 -3.32 -2.96 -20.43
N TYR A 94 -3.61 -2.69 -19.15
CA TYR A 94 -3.39 -3.65 -18.07
C TYR A 94 -4.16 -4.95 -18.30
N ARG A 95 -3.52 -6.09 -18.05
CA ARG A 95 -4.20 -7.40 -18.16
C ARG A 95 -5.23 -7.58 -17.07
N HIS A 96 -4.99 -7.08 -15.87
CA HIS A 96 -5.97 -7.04 -14.78
C HIS A 96 -7.28 -6.37 -15.21
N ASP A 97 -7.21 -5.34 -16.05
CA ASP A 97 -8.40 -4.60 -16.50
C ASP A 97 -9.12 -5.28 -17.69
N LYS A 98 -8.55 -6.37 -18.24
CA LYS A 98 -9.18 -7.21 -19.27
C LYS A 98 -10.14 -8.19 -18.62
N LEU A 99 -11.30 -7.69 -18.18
CA LEU A 99 -12.30 -8.43 -17.40
C LEU A 99 -12.75 -9.76 -18.04
N HIS A 100 -12.69 -9.90 -19.36
CA HIS A 100 -12.99 -11.16 -20.05
C HIS A 100 -11.97 -12.28 -19.75
N LEU A 101 -10.76 -11.94 -19.30
CA LEU A 101 -9.72 -12.87 -18.87
C LEU A 101 -9.84 -13.27 -17.40
N ARG A 102 -10.70 -12.59 -16.61
CA ARG A 102 -10.88 -12.83 -15.16
C ARG A 102 -11.86 -13.97 -14.90
N THR A 103 -11.38 -15.20 -14.99
CA THR A 103 -12.18 -16.44 -14.86
C THR A 103 -12.77 -16.65 -13.47
N GLU A 104 -12.24 -15.99 -12.46
CA GLU A 104 -12.71 -16.01 -11.07
C GLU A 104 -13.96 -15.14 -10.83
N LEU A 105 -14.29 -14.24 -11.76
CA LEU A 105 -15.48 -13.39 -11.69
C LEU A 105 -16.62 -13.96 -12.53
N SER A 106 -17.83 -13.94 -11.97
CA SER A 106 -19.06 -14.17 -12.73
C SER A 106 -19.33 -13.03 -13.72
N GLU A 107 -20.21 -13.25 -14.70
CA GLU A 107 -20.58 -12.20 -15.66
C GLU A 107 -21.17 -10.96 -14.97
N GLN A 108 -21.98 -11.16 -13.94
CA GLN A 108 -22.56 -10.07 -13.14
C GLN A 108 -21.48 -9.30 -12.39
N GLN A 109 -20.46 -9.98 -11.84
CA GLN A 109 -19.32 -9.32 -11.20
C GLN A 109 -18.48 -8.54 -12.21
N ARG A 110 -18.16 -9.13 -13.36
CA ARG A 110 -17.42 -8.46 -14.45
C ARG A 110 -18.11 -7.20 -14.94
N ALA A 111 -19.44 -7.14 -14.94
CA ALA A 111 -20.17 -5.95 -15.39
C ALA A 111 -19.94 -4.72 -14.50
N VAL A 112 -19.60 -4.92 -13.22
CA VAL A 112 -19.44 -3.84 -12.23
C VAL A 112 -18.02 -3.72 -11.70
N GLU A 113 -17.12 -4.60 -12.13
CA GLU A 113 -15.74 -4.62 -11.67
C GLU A 113 -15.00 -3.37 -12.16
N PRO A 114 -14.33 -2.63 -11.27
CA PRO A 114 -13.49 -1.50 -11.65
C PRO A 114 -12.33 -1.91 -12.57
N ARG A 115 -11.89 -0.98 -13.41
CA ARG A 115 -10.57 -1.03 -14.05
C ARG A 115 -9.65 -0.13 -13.26
N ASN A 116 -8.85 -0.74 -12.37
CA ASN A 116 -8.08 -0.03 -11.37
C ASN A 116 -6.67 -0.61 -11.17
N ALA A 117 -6.16 -1.38 -12.14
CA ALA A 117 -4.80 -1.90 -12.10
C ALA A 117 -3.76 -0.80 -11.86
N ASP A 118 -3.97 0.37 -12.47
CA ASP A 118 -3.20 1.61 -12.24
C ASP A 118 -3.10 1.95 -10.76
N SER A 119 -4.22 1.86 -10.03
CA SER A 119 -4.32 2.25 -8.63
C SER A 119 -3.63 1.24 -7.72
N HIS A 120 -3.67 -0.05 -8.04
CA HIS A 120 -2.89 -1.08 -7.34
C HIS A 120 -1.39 -0.87 -7.52
N LEU A 121 -0.95 -0.61 -8.75
CA LEU A 121 0.45 -0.37 -9.07
C LEU A 121 0.94 0.95 -8.44
N ALA A 122 0.14 2.01 -8.48
CA ALA A 122 0.44 3.28 -7.82
C ALA A 122 0.51 3.11 -6.30
N PHE A 123 -0.37 2.31 -5.69
CA PHE A 123 -0.29 1.98 -4.26
C PHE A 123 1.06 1.34 -3.91
N MET A 124 1.45 0.29 -4.64
CA MET A 124 2.71 -0.41 -4.41
C MET A 124 3.93 0.47 -4.71
N GLY A 125 3.91 1.17 -5.85
CA GLY A 125 5.02 1.99 -6.34
C GLY A 125 5.30 3.21 -5.46
N SER A 126 4.25 3.92 -5.05
CA SER A 126 4.35 5.06 -4.12
C SER A 126 4.73 4.62 -2.71
N GLY A 127 4.65 3.32 -2.43
CA GLY A 127 5.01 2.75 -1.16
C GLY A 127 4.01 3.09 -0.05
N LEU A 128 2.74 3.20 -0.40
CA LEU A 128 1.65 3.21 0.57
C LEU A 128 1.61 1.89 1.36
N ARG A 129 1.00 1.95 2.54
CA ARG A 129 0.88 0.85 3.49
C ARG A 129 -0.57 0.61 3.83
N SER A 130 -0.95 -0.66 3.93
CA SER A 130 -2.24 -1.03 4.52
C SER A 130 -2.26 -0.69 6.01
N ALA A 131 -1.15 -0.88 6.73
CA ALA A 131 -1.07 -0.55 8.15
C ALA A 131 0.26 0.12 8.54
N THR A 132 0.20 1.12 9.43
CA THR A 132 1.38 1.88 9.87
C THR A 132 1.16 2.59 11.21
N SER A 133 2.22 2.62 12.04
CA SER A 133 2.24 3.35 13.32
C SER A 133 2.73 4.78 13.13
N TYR A 134 2.10 5.71 13.83
CA TYR A 134 2.50 7.11 13.95
C TYR A 134 2.70 7.45 15.42
N GLU A 135 3.78 8.18 15.72
CA GLU A 135 3.84 9.00 16.93
C GLU A 135 2.96 10.23 16.74
N LEU A 136 1.98 10.41 17.63
CA LEU A 136 1.05 11.53 17.60
C LEU A 136 1.68 12.72 18.32
N ARG A 137 2.29 13.63 17.56
CA ARG A 137 2.83 14.91 18.07
C ARG A 137 2.09 16.08 17.42
N GLY A 138 1.90 17.15 18.18
CA GLY A 138 1.22 18.36 17.74
C GLY A 138 -0.12 18.06 17.05
N ASP A 139 -0.41 18.79 15.98
CA ASP A 139 -1.67 18.72 15.24
C ASP A 139 -1.51 18.17 13.81
N GLU A 140 -0.37 17.54 13.51
CA GLU A 140 -0.02 16.99 12.19
C GLU A 140 -1.10 16.00 11.66
N PRO A 141 -1.63 16.17 10.45
CA PRO A 141 -2.65 15.28 9.91
C PRO A 141 -2.09 13.89 9.58
N VAL A 142 -2.99 12.90 9.57
CA VAL A 142 -2.69 11.55 9.04
C VAL A 142 -3.67 11.27 7.91
N TRP A 143 -3.13 11.35 6.69
CA TRP A 143 -3.91 11.22 5.46
C TRP A 143 -4.17 9.75 5.12
N PHE A 144 -5.45 9.39 5.04
CA PHE A 144 -5.90 8.23 4.28
C PHE A 144 -5.89 8.61 2.81
N VAL A 145 -5.02 7.95 2.04
CA VAL A 145 -4.82 8.16 0.62
C VAL A 145 -5.70 7.20 -0.15
N GLU A 146 -6.66 7.72 -0.90
CA GLU A 146 -7.51 6.99 -1.84
C GLU A 146 -6.97 7.16 -3.27
N LEU A 147 -6.91 6.08 -4.05
CA LEU A 147 -6.50 6.12 -5.46
C LEU A 147 -7.60 5.70 -6.44
N ASP A 148 -8.69 5.10 -5.96
CA ASP A 148 -9.79 4.55 -6.77
C ASP A 148 -11.17 4.86 -6.13
N GLY A 149 -11.36 6.09 -5.64
CA GLY A 149 -12.49 6.48 -4.80
C GLY A 149 -13.82 6.66 -5.55
N VAL A 150 -13.81 7.45 -6.62
CA VAL A 150 -14.95 7.62 -7.54
C VAL A 150 -14.55 7.05 -8.90
N HIS A 151 -15.35 6.12 -9.41
CA HIS A 151 -15.16 5.47 -10.71
C HIS A 151 -16.49 5.38 -11.48
N VAL A 152 -16.46 4.85 -12.70
CA VAL A 152 -17.66 4.74 -13.59
C VAL A 152 -18.81 3.98 -12.90
N GLY A 153 -18.49 3.01 -12.06
CA GLY A 153 -19.46 2.21 -11.29
C GLY A 153 -19.97 2.88 -10.00
N GLY A 154 -19.56 4.11 -9.71
CA GLY A 154 -20.03 4.90 -8.57
C GLY A 154 -18.93 5.27 -7.57
N THR A 155 -19.35 5.60 -6.35
CA THR A 155 -18.46 6.00 -5.26
C THR A 155 -18.19 4.86 -4.30
N ARG A 156 -16.92 4.60 -4.00
CA ARG A 156 -16.49 3.61 -3.02
C ARG A 156 -16.97 3.94 -1.61
N ARG A 157 -17.14 2.88 -0.83
CA ARG A 157 -17.25 2.95 0.63
C ARG A 157 -16.00 2.32 1.21
N ARG A 158 -15.20 3.15 1.87
CA ARG A 158 -13.97 2.74 2.52
C ARG A 158 -14.18 2.57 4.01
N ARG A 159 -13.29 1.78 4.60
CA ARG A 159 -13.24 1.43 6.01
C ARG A 159 -11.80 1.48 6.45
N THR A 160 -11.57 2.15 7.58
CA THR A 160 -10.26 2.17 8.22
C THR A 160 -10.43 2.05 9.72
N THR A 161 -9.53 1.33 10.36
CA THR A 161 -9.48 1.14 11.81
C THR A 161 -8.27 1.84 12.35
N VAL A 162 -8.41 2.51 13.49
CA VAL A 162 -7.30 3.15 14.21
C VAL A 162 -7.26 2.61 15.63
N ILE A 163 -6.08 2.22 16.08
CA ILE A 163 -5.81 1.84 17.46
C ILE A 163 -4.84 2.85 18.06
N ALA A 164 -5.23 3.58 19.09
CA ALA A 164 -4.35 4.50 19.81
C ALA A 164 -3.88 3.86 21.14
N TYR A 165 -2.58 3.97 21.42
CA TYR A 165 -1.91 3.25 22.49
C TYR A 165 -0.71 4.05 23.03
N THR A 166 -0.20 3.63 24.18
CA THR A 166 0.90 4.28 24.89
C THR A 166 2.24 3.69 24.47
N GLY A 167 2.32 2.36 24.40
CA GLY A 167 3.55 1.63 24.10
C GLY A 167 3.35 0.39 23.23
N GLU A 168 4.46 -0.15 22.74
CA GLU A 168 4.50 -1.45 22.08
C GLU A 168 5.44 -2.37 22.88
N ASP A 169 4.93 -3.52 23.33
CA ASP A 169 5.74 -4.55 23.96
C ASP A 169 6.03 -5.67 22.96
N GLU A 170 7.30 -5.93 22.66
CA GLU A 170 7.69 -7.11 21.87
C GLU A 170 7.50 -8.36 22.74
N VAL A 171 6.47 -9.15 22.46
CA VAL A 171 6.12 -10.34 23.26
C VAL A 171 6.64 -11.64 22.65
N ALA A 172 6.99 -11.63 21.37
CA ALA A 172 7.60 -12.78 20.70
C ALA A 172 8.35 -12.38 19.43
N ARG A 173 9.30 -13.24 19.03
CA ARG A 173 9.99 -13.17 17.75
C ARG A 173 10.25 -14.57 17.20
N MET A 174 10.22 -14.70 15.87
CA MET A 174 10.58 -15.94 15.18
C MET A 174 11.15 -15.65 13.78
N GLN A 175 11.76 -16.67 13.19
CA GLN A 175 12.13 -16.67 11.79
C GLN A 175 11.30 -17.73 11.06
N VAL A 176 10.81 -17.37 9.88
CA VAL A 176 10.03 -18.28 9.02
C VAL A 176 10.77 -18.43 7.70
N THR A 177 11.03 -19.68 7.31
CA THR A 177 11.65 -20.00 6.03
C THR A 177 10.56 -20.42 5.05
N LEU A 178 10.51 -19.77 3.89
CA LEU A 178 9.57 -20.04 2.82
C LEU A 178 10.31 -20.56 1.59
N PRO A 179 9.70 -21.43 0.77
CA PRO A 179 10.26 -21.75 -0.53
C PRO A 179 10.42 -20.47 -1.38
N ALA A 180 11.53 -20.38 -2.10
CA ALA A 180 11.73 -19.32 -3.07
C ALA A 180 10.99 -19.67 -4.36
N SER A 181 10.46 -18.65 -5.05
CA SER A 181 9.90 -18.88 -6.38
C SER A 181 11.00 -19.35 -7.34
N PRO A 182 10.73 -20.36 -8.20
CA PRO A 182 11.65 -20.80 -9.23
C PRO A 182 11.84 -19.75 -10.35
N ARG A 183 10.96 -18.76 -10.45
CA ARG A 183 11.03 -17.70 -11.48
C ARG A 183 11.86 -16.53 -10.97
N SER A 184 12.72 -15.96 -11.81
CA SER A 184 13.57 -14.82 -11.42
C SER A 184 12.76 -13.60 -10.97
N ILE A 185 11.64 -13.31 -11.64
CA ILE A 185 10.68 -12.28 -11.28
C ILE A 185 9.33 -12.94 -11.01
N ASP A 186 8.82 -12.80 -9.79
CA ASP A 186 7.57 -13.41 -9.36
C ASP A 186 6.98 -12.71 -8.12
N ALA A 187 5.72 -13.02 -7.81
CA ALA A 187 5.08 -12.59 -6.57
C ALA A 187 4.44 -13.82 -5.89
N GLN A 188 4.72 -14.03 -4.61
CA GLN A 188 4.16 -15.13 -3.83
C GLN A 188 3.09 -14.64 -2.87
N ASN A 189 1.94 -15.31 -2.89
CA ASN A 189 0.85 -15.07 -1.95
C ASN A 189 1.22 -15.63 -0.57
N LEU A 190 1.54 -14.78 0.39
CA LEU A 190 1.90 -15.24 1.73
C LEU A 190 0.71 -15.72 2.57
N ARG A 191 -0.53 -15.62 2.04
CA ARG A 191 -1.72 -16.29 2.58
C ARG A 191 -1.93 -17.70 2.04
N ASP A 192 -1.12 -18.16 1.08
CA ASP A 192 -1.22 -19.54 0.59
C ASP A 192 -1.05 -20.54 1.75
N PRO A 193 -2.07 -21.38 2.04
CA PRO A 193 -1.99 -22.36 3.11
C PRO A 193 -0.79 -23.31 2.99
N ALA A 194 -0.32 -23.58 1.77
CA ALA A 194 0.85 -24.42 1.53
C ALA A 194 2.15 -23.84 2.11
N LEU A 195 2.21 -22.51 2.30
CA LEU A 195 3.34 -21.85 2.96
C LEU A 195 3.26 -21.90 4.49
N GLY A 196 2.09 -22.19 5.06
CA GLY A 196 1.88 -22.32 6.51
C GLY A 196 2.12 -21.06 7.36
N LEU A 197 2.47 -19.92 6.74
CA LEU A 197 2.84 -18.69 7.47
C LEU A 197 1.70 -18.19 8.36
N ILE A 198 0.49 -18.05 7.81
CA ILE A 198 -0.65 -17.47 8.54
C ILE A 198 -1.00 -18.29 9.78
N GLY A 199 -1.04 -19.62 9.66
CA GLY A 199 -1.30 -20.51 10.80
C GLY A 199 -0.26 -20.36 11.90
N GLN A 200 1.02 -20.17 11.55
CA GLN A 200 2.09 -19.90 12.54
C GLN A 200 1.89 -18.54 13.22
N LEU A 201 1.52 -17.49 12.49
CA LEU A 201 1.23 -16.17 13.05
C LEU A 201 0.04 -16.22 14.00
N GLU A 202 -1.09 -16.80 13.59
CA GLU A 202 -2.29 -16.93 14.42
C GLU A 202 -2.04 -17.80 15.66
N GLY A 203 -1.24 -18.87 15.54
CA GLY A 203 -0.77 -19.65 16.67
C GLY A 203 0.04 -18.81 17.67
N LEU A 204 0.95 -17.97 17.17
CA LEU A 204 1.78 -17.10 18.00
C LEU A 204 0.95 -16.01 18.71
N ALA A 205 0.01 -15.36 18.01
CA ALA A 205 -0.89 -14.37 18.61
C ALA A 205 -1.75 -14.97 19.73
N ARG A 206 -2.33 -16.16 19.50
CA ARG A 206 -3.12 -16.90 20.50
C ARG A 206 -2.30 -17.30 21.70
N LYS A 207 -1.10 -17.87 21.49
CA LYS A 207 -0.18 -18.27 22.57
C LYS A 207 0.16 -17.11 23.50
N HIS A 208 0.35 -15.91 22.96
CA HIS A 208 0.71 -14.72 23.73
C HIS A 208 -0.50 -13.85 24.13
N ARG A 209 -1.74 -14.31 23.85
CA ARG A 209 -3.01 -13.63 24.17
C ARG A 209 -2.99 -12.14 23.81
N VAL A 210 -2.60 -11.83 22.57
CA VAL A 210 -2.54 -10.45 22.08
C VAL A 210 -3.92 -10.06 21.57
N ALA A 211 -4.63 -9.20 22.30
CA ALA A 211 -5.92 -8.64 21.89
C ALA A 211 -5.75 -7.55 20.81
N PHE A 212 -4.88 -6.58 21.07
CA PHE A 212 -4.53 -5.51 20.13
C PHE A 212 -3.03 -5.44 19.97
N GLY A 213 -2.57 -5.38 18.72
CA GLY A 213 -1.15 -5.41 18.42
C GLY A 213 -0.86 -5.43 16.93
N ARG A 214 0.36 -5.84 16.60
CA ARG A 214 0.78 -6.07 15.22
C ARG A 214 1.84 -7.15 15.11
N PHE A 215 1.82 -7.87 14.00
CA PHE A 215 3.03 -8.50 13.49
C PHE A 215 3.83 -7.51 12.68
N GLU A 216 5.13 -7.49 12.89
CA GLU A 216 6.10 -6.93 11.95
C GLU A 216 6.76 -8.09 11.21
N ILE A 217 6.60 -8.12 9.88
CA ILE A 217 7.24 -9.12 9.02
C ILE A 217 8.26 -8.37 8.18
N SER A 218 9.51 -8.80 8.23
CA SER A 218 10.61 -8.12 7.55
C SER A 218 11.58 -9.09 6.88
N LEU A 219 12.23 -8.60 5.84
CA LEU A 219 13.34 -9.29 5.19
C LEU A 219 14.63 -9.05 5.99
N PRO A 220 15.49 -10.08 6.19
CA PRO A 220 16.84 -9.93 6.72
C PRO A 220 17.64 -8.90 5.94
N LEU A 221 18.61 -8.23 6.55
CA LEU A 221 19.37 -7.14 5.90
C LEU A 221 20.11 -7.59 4.64
N GLU A 222 20.49 -8.87 4.60
CA GLU A 222 21.22 -9.54 3.53
C GLU A 222 20.35 -9.78 2.30
N GLU A 223 19.03 -9.84 2.46
CA GLU A 223 18.10 -10.05 1.37
C GLU A 223 17.98 -8.79 0.51
N ARG A 224 18.47 -8.83 -0.74
CA ARG A 224 18.49 -7.68 -1.67
C ARG A 224 17.59 -7.85 -2.88
N ASN A 225 17.01 -9.03 -3.06
CA ASN A 225 16.36 -9.46 -4.29
C ASN A 225 14.84 -9.64 -4.15
N ALA A 226 14.29 -9.21 -3.01
CA ALA A 226 12.88 -9.29 -2.71
C ALA A 226 12.38 -8.08 -1.90
N GLY A 227 11.08 -7.89 -1.93
CA GLY A 227 10.32 -6.90 -1.19
C GLY A 227 9.00 -7.46 -0.71
N LEU A 228 8.35 -6.72 0.17
CA LEU A 228 7.08 -7.06 0.80
C LEU A 228 6.07 -5.95 0.53
N THR A 229 4.83 -6.34 0.31
CA THR A 229 3.69 -5.44 0.24
C THR A 229 2.44 -6.13 0.81
N VAL A 230 1.40 -5.36 1.10
CA VAL A 230 0.06 -5.90 1.37
C VAL A 230 -0.86 -5.29 0.32
N ASN A 231 -1.37 -6.13 -0.56
CA ASN A 231 -2.23 -5.71 -1.66
C ASN A 231 -3.16 -6.87 -2.06
N GLU A 232 -3.88 -6.72 -3.17
CA GLU A 232 -4.65 -7.80 -3.76
C GLU A 232 -3.73 -8.80 -4.44
N TYR A 233 -3.92 -10.08 -4.14
CA TYR A 233 -3.28 -11.14 -4.90
C TYR A 233 -4.26 -11.62 -5.98
N GLU A 234 -4.36 -10.85 -7.04
CA GLU A 234 -5.06 -11.24 -8.27
C GLU A 234 -4.03 -11.73 -9.29
N THR A 235 -4.35 -12.80 -10.00
CA THR A 235 -3.39 -13.52 -10.85
C THR A 235 -2.89 -12.66 -12.01
N LEU A 236 -3.76 -11.96 -12.73
CA LEU A 236 -3.36 -11.12 -13.87
C LEU A 236 -2.51 -9.94 -13.40
N LEU A 237 -2.89 -9.27 -12.32
CA LEU A 237 -2.13 -8.19 -11.70
C LEU A 237 -0.74 -8.65 -11.26
N MET A 238 -0.65 -9.78 -10.56
CA MET A 238 0.62 -10.27 -10.02
C MET A 238 1.54 -10.88 -11.09
N THR A 239 0.99 -11.72 -11.97
CA THR A 239 1.80 -12.50 -12.92
C THR A 239 2.11 -11.77 -14.22
N HIS A 240 1.35 -10.73 -14.54
CA HIS A 240 1.53 -9.95 -15.76
C HIS A 240 1.85 -8.49 -15.45
N ASP A 241 0.91 -7.72 -14.89
CA ASP A 241 1.07 -6.26 -14.84
C ASP A 241 2.23 -5.86 -13.92
N LEU A 242 2.27 -6.37 -12.69
CA LEU A 242 3.40 -6.15 -11.77
C LEU A 242 4.71 -6.70 -12.33
N ARG A 243 4.67 -7.86 -12.98
CA ARG A 243 5.85 -8.47 -13.60
C ARG A 243 6.40 -7.61 -14.74
N ASP A 244 5.52 -7.04 -15.54
CA ASP A 244 5.88 -6.13 -16.63
C ASP A 244 6.46 -4.83 -16.07
N VAL A 245 5.89 -4.27 -14.99
CA VAL A 245 6.49 -3.12 -14.29
C VAL A 245 7.89 -3.44 -13.74
N LEU A 246 8.10 -4.63 -13.16
CA LEU A 246 9.40 -5.03 -12.63
C LEU A 246 10.45 -5.23 -13.73
N ARG A 247 10.03 -5.49 -14.97
CA ARG A 247 10.92 -5.64 -16.13
C ARG A 247 11.20 -4.32 -16.82
N ASP A 248 10.16 -3.54 -17.06
CA ASP A 248 10.20 -2.23 -17.70
C ASP A 248 9.20 -1.29 -17.00
N PRO A 249 9.67 -0.51 -16.01
CA PRO A 249 8.79 0.32 -15.22
C PRO A 249 8.12 1.46 -15.99
N LEU A 250 8.67 1.86 -17.13
CA LEU A 250 8.11 2.94 -17.96
C LEU A 250 7.18 2.44 -19.07
N ARG A 251 7.02 1.13 -19.22
CA ARG A 251 6.21 0.52 -20.29
C ARG A 251 4.84 1.16 -20.42
N PHE A 252 4.13 1.33 -19.30
CA PHE A 252 2.75 1.86 -19.27
C PHE A 252 2.70 3.37 -19.57
N ALA A 253 3.65 4.15 -19.06
CA ALA A 253 3.78 5.57 -19.41
C ALA A 253 4.10 5.78 -20.91
N ALA A 254 4.91 4.90 -21.50
CA ALA A 254 5.26 4.96 -22.92
C ALA A 254 4.10 4.58 -23.85
N GLN A 255 3.07 3.88 -23.35
CA GLN A 255 1.90 3.47 -24.14
C GLN A 255 1.00 4.66 -24.47
N ILE A 256 0.79 5.59 -23.52
CA ILE A 256 0.09 6.86 -23.77
C ILE A 256 0.80 7.69 -24.85
N GLY A 257 2.13 7.72 -24.84
CA GLY A 257 2.91 8.40 -25.88
C GLY A 257 2.60 7.87 -27.28
N ARG A 258 2.37 6.55 -27.42
CA ARG A 258 2.02 5.91 -28.70
C ARG A 258 0.58 6.16 -29.13
N GLU A 259 -0.38 6.15 -28.21
CA GLU A 259 -1.79 6.45 -28.52
C GLU A 259 -1.99 7.92 -28.89
N ALA A 260 -1.29 8.82 -28.21
CA ALA A 260 -1.25 10.24 -28.55
C ALA A 260 -0.74 10.44 -30.00
N LEU A 261 0.31 9.72 -30.41
CA LEU A 261 0.84 9.77 -31.79
C LEU A 261 -0.16 9.30 -32.86
N GLN A 262 -1.17 8.52 -32.51
CA GLN A 262 -2.23 8.07 -33.42
C GLN A 262 -3.35 9.13 -33.61
N ALA A 263 -3.34 10.22 -32.83
CA ALA A 263 -4.24 11.37 -32.95
C ALA A 263 -3.45 12.69 -33.17
N PRO A 264 -2.83 12.90 -34.35
CA PRO A 264 -1.77 13.90 -34.57
C PRO A 264 -2.23 15.37 -34.51
N ARG A 265 -3.55 15.65 -34.58
CA ARG A 265 -4.07 17.03 -34.64
C ARG A 265 -4.01 17.79 -33.30
N ALA A 266 -3.63 17.14 -32.21
CA ALA A 266 -3.55 17.74 -30.88
C ALA A 266 -2.11 17.89 -30.34
N ILE A 267 -1.07 17.53 -31.11
CA ILE A 267 0.27 17.33 -30.55
C ILE A 267 1.33 18.23 -31.21
N PRO A 268 2.03 19.07 -30.43
CA PRO A 268 3.19 19.83 -30.90
C PRO A 268 4.31 18.90 -31.40
N ALA A 269 4.93 19.25 -32.53
CA ALA A 269 5.93 18.46 -33.26
C ALA A 269 7.13 17.93 -32.45
N LYS A 270 7.36 18.45 -31.23
CA LYS A 270 8.42 17.98 -30.34
C LYS A 270 8.18 16.57 -29.78
N VAL A 271 6.96 16.03 -29.79
CA VAL A 271 6.64 14.74 -29.11
C VAL A 271 7.11 13.49 -29.87
N LEU A 272 7.40 13.58 -31.17
CA LEU A 272 7.71 12.43 -32.03
C LEU A 272 9.08 11.77 -31.80
N ASN A 273 10.05 12.48 -31.20
CA ASN A 273 11.41 11.95 -30.98
C ASN A 273 11.61 11.22 -29.62
N TYR A 274 10.55 11.02 -28.83
CA TYR A 274 10.67 10.72 -27.39
C TYR A 274 10.67 9.24 -26.98
N ALA A 275 10.42 8.30 -27.90
CA ALA A 275 10.15 6.90 -27.52
C ALA A 275 11.37 5.96 -27.52
N GLN A 276 12.58 6.45 -27.86
CA GLN A 276 13.76 5.60 -27.98
C GLN A 276 14.91 6.12 -27.10
N TYR A 277 14.92 5.73 -25.82
CA TYR A 277 16.06 5.86 -24.90
C TYR A 277 16.26 7.23 -24.24
N ASP A 278 15.66 7.39 -23.06
CA ASP A 278 16.36 7.71 -21.80
C ASP A 278 15.32 7.74 -20.65
N VAL A 279 15.32 6.70 -19.80
CA VAL A 279 14.41 6.57 -18.65
C VAL A 279 14.48 7.82 -17.76
N VAL A 280 15.68 8.40 -17.64
CA VAL A 280 15.94 9.60 -16.85
C VAL A 280 15.27 10.83 -17.46
N GLN A 281 15.21 10.95 -18.78
CA GLN A 281 14.57 12.09 -19.44
C GLN A 281 13.05 12.04 -19.40
N VAL A 282 12.45 10.85 -19.58
CA VAL A 282 11.00 10.67 -19.40
C VAL A 282 10.63 11.00 -17.95
N PHE A 283 11.43 10.53 -17.00
CA PHE A 283 11.23 10.81 -15.59
C PHE A 283 11.39 12.31 -15.24
N ASN A 284 12.48 12.94 -15.67
CA ASN A 284 12.72 14.37 -15.43
C ASN A 284 11.61 15.23 -16.04
N LYS A 285 11.09 14.85 -17.21
CA LYS A 285 9.97 15.54 -17.85
C LYS A 285 8.65 15.31 -17.10
N LEU A 286 8.42 14.11 -16.54
CA LEU A 286 7.29 13.87 -15.65
C LEU A 286 7.38 14.78 -14.41
N MET A 287 8.56 14.94 -13.83
CA MET A 287 8.81 15.86 -12.72
C MET A 287 8.56 17.32 -13.10
N ASP A 288 9.04 17.76 -14.26
CA ASP A 288 8.80 19.11 -14.80
C ASP A 288 7.30 19.37 -15.01
N GLN A 289 6.56 18.38 -15.51
CA GLN A 289 5.12 18.48 -15.76
C GLN A 289 4.27 18.37 -14.50
N VAL A 290 4.76 17.73 -13.43
CA VAL A 290 4.08 17.75 -12.12
C VAL A 290 4.26 19.13 -11.45
N GLY A 291 5.11 20.00 -11.99
CA GLY A 291 5.40 21.28 -11.36
C GLY A 291 6.17 21.09 -10.05
N ALA A 292 6.90 19.98 -9.91
CA ALA A 292 7.65 19.56 -8.73
C ALA A 292 8.89 20.45 -8.47
N ARG A 293 8.80 21.75 -8.76
CA ARG A 293 9.77 22.79 -8.40
C ARG A 293 9.83 23.04 -6.89
N ARG A 294 9.00 22.37 -6.08
CA ARG A 294 9.24 22.24 -4.64
C ARG A 294 10.36 21.21 -4.44
N SER A 295 11.55 21.71 -4.10
CA SER A 295 12.79 20.93 -3.89
C SER A 295 12.67 19.70 -2.96
N LEU A 296 11.58 19.60 -2.19
CA LEU A 296 11.28 18.48 -1.29
C LEU A 296 10.82 17.22 -2.04
N VAL A 297 9.83 17.34 -2.93
CA VAL A 297 9.30 16.20 -3.70
C VAL A 297 10.37 15.65 -4.62
N GLU A 298 11.10 16.54 -5.29
CA GLU A 298 12.26 16.19 -6.12
C GLU A 298 13.32 15.41 -5.32
N ARG A 299 13.68 15.84 -4.11
CA ARG A 299 14.63 15.12 -3.25
C ARG A 299 14.13 13.73 -2.85
N VAL A 300 12.84 13.57 -2.54
CA VAL A 300 12.25 12.27 -2.16
C VAL A 300 12.28 11.31 -3.34
N VAL A 301 11.88 11.81 -4.49
CA VAL A 301 11.75 11.04 -5.72
C VAL A 301 13.13 10.69 -6.27
N ASN A 302 14.06 11.65 -6.38
CA ASN A 302 15.43 11.39 -6.83
C ASN A 302 16.15 10.39 -5.93
N ARG A 303 15.90 10.39 -4.62
CA ARG A 303 16.43 9.37 -3.71
C ARG A 303 15.80 7.99 -3.94
N ALA A 304 14.55 7.92 -4.37
CA ALA A 304 13.91 6.66 -4.75
C ALA A 304 14.46 6.10 -6.07
N LEU A 305 14.91 6.98 -6.98
CA LEU A 305 15.40 6.64 -8.32
C LEU A 305 16.91 6.51 -8.45
N ALA A 306 17.67 6.97 -7.46
CA ALA A 306 19.12 6.79 -7.37
C ALA A 306 19.54 5.33 -7.11
N LEU A 307 18.58 4.39 -7.03
CA LEU A 307 18.80 2.96 -6.95
C LEU A 307 18.67 2.34 -8.34
N PRO A 308 19.40 1.24 -8.65
CA PRO A 308 19.33 0.60 -9.96
C PRO A 308 17.86 0.33 -10.33
N VAL A 309 17.53 0.43 -11.62
CA VAL A 309 16.17 0.29 -12.21
C VAL A 309 15.38 -0.90 -11.62
N SER A 310 16.06 -1.94 -11.12
CA SER A 310 15.50 -3.05 -10.33
C SER A 310 14.82 -2.68 -9.00
N HIS A 311 14.92 -1.43 -8.53
CA HIS A 311 14.33 -0.94 -7.27
C HIS A 311 13.37 0.24 -7.46
N PHE A 312 12.90 0.45 -8.69
CA PHE A 312 12.05 1.60 -9.05
C PHE A 312 10.71 1.63 -8.30
N LEU A 313 10.15 0.46 -7.98
CA LEU A 313 9.05 0.36 -7.02
C LEU A 313 9.65 0.50 -5.62
N ARG A 314 9.15 1.41 -4.78
CA ARG A 314 9.58 1.59 -3.37
C ARG A 314 9.12 0.42 -2.49
N MET A 315 9.44 -0.79 -2.93
CA MET A 315 9.14 -2.07 -2.32
C MET A 315 9.67 -2.10 -0.91
N LYS A 316 8.78 -2.45 0.01
CA LYS A 316 9.10 -2.36 1.42
C LYS A 316 9.92 -3.58 1.83
N ARG A 317 10.81 -3.37 2.78
CA ARG A 317 11.52 -4.48 3.43
C ARG A 317 10.75 -5.06 4.62
N ALA A 318 9.70 -4.36 5.04
CA ALA A 318 8.86 -4.77 6.15
C ALA A 318 7.42 -4.32 5.96
N ILE A 319 6.50 -5.18 6.36
CA ILE A 319 5.05 -4.92 6.42
C ILE A 319 4.57 -5.10 7.86
N SER A 320 3.43 -4.50 8.18
CA SER A 320 2.76 -4.72 9.45
C SER A 320 1.41 -5.35 9.22
N LEU A 321 1.10 -6.37 10.00
CA LEU A 321 -0.22 -7.01 9.99
C LEU A 321 -0.90 -6.72 11.33
N PRO A 322 -2.05 -6.06 11.34
CA PRO A 322 -2.76 -5.70 12.56
C PRO A 322 -3.29 -6.94 13.27
N ILE A 323 -3.35 -6.88 14.60
CA ILE A 323 -4.08 -7.83 15.44
C ILE A 323 -5.20 -7.06 16.13
N LEU A 324 -6.43 -7.52 15.93
CA LEU A 324 -7.66 -6.86 16.38
C LEU A 324 -8.52 -7.86 17.15
N ASP A 325 -8.86 -7.53 18.39
CA ASP A 325 -9.94 -8.19 19.12
C ASP A 325 -11.26 -7.52 18.74
N ARG A 326 -11.99 -8.18 17.82
CA ARG A 326 -13.30 -7.71 17.34
C ARG A 326 -14.45 -8.21 18.20
N GLN A 327 -14.25 -9.27 18.97
CA GLN A 327 -15.30 -9.93 19.77
C GLN A 327 -15.29 -9.48 21.23
N GLY A 328 -14.19 -8.87 21.69
CA GLY A 328 -14.00 -8.46 23.07
C GLY A 328 -13.66 -9.62 24.01
N ASP A 329 -13.17 -10.75 23.48
CA ASP A 329 -12.85 -11.95 24.28
C ASP A 329 -11.39 -11.95 24.77
N GLY A 330 -10.62 -10.92 24.44
CA GLY A 330 -9.21 -10.76 24.80
C GLY A 330 -8.25 -11.52 23.89
N VAL A 331 -8.72 -12.11 22.78
CA VAL A 331 -7.90 -12.80 21.78
C VAL A 331 -8.09 -12.14 20.42
N GLY A 332 -7.05 -11.48 19.95
CA GLY A 332 -7.09 -10.79 18.66
C GLY A 332 -6.85 -11.72 17.48
N GLU A 333 -7.48 -11.39 16.36
CA GLU A 333 -7.26 -12.01 15.06
C GLU A 333 -6.49 -11.07 14.14
N ILE A 334 -5.85 -11.60 13.11
CA ILE A 334 -5.17 -10.73 12.15
C ILE A 334 -6.21 -9.95 11.33
N GLY A 335 -6.13 -8.62 11.36
CA GLY A 335 -7.16 -7.70 10.85
C GLY A 335 -6.95 -7.25 9.40
N TRP A 336 -7.29 -8.08 8.42
CA TRP A 336 -7.15 -7.74 6.99
C TRP A 336 -8.47 -7.25 6.38
N GLY A 337 -8.34 -6.52 5.27
CA GLY A 337 -9.42 -6.34 4.30
C GLY A 337 -9.73 -7.61 3.51
N THR A 338 -10.92 -7.66 2.90
CA THR A 338 -11.44 -8.84 2.16
C THR A 338 -10.45 -9.36 1.12
N TYR A 339 -9.85 -8.45 0.35
CA TYR A 339 -8.95 -8.78 -0.77
C TYR A 339 -7.47 -8.69 -0.40
N GLN A 340 -7.14 -8.26 0.82
CA GLN A 340 -5.75 -8.04 1.20
C GLN A 340 -5.01 -9.35 1.44
N SER A 341 -3.81 -9.42 0.87
CA SER A 341 -2.85 -10.46 1.13
C SER A 341 -1.45 -9.85 1.34
N PRO A 342 -0.63 -10.36 2.26
CA PRO A 342 0.79 -10.08 2.24
C PRO A 342 1.41 -10.79 1.03
N ILE A 343 2.28 -10.08 0.32
CA ILE A 343 2.87 -10.54 -0.92
C ILE A 343 4.38 -10.37 -0.83
N LEU A 344 5.10 -11.45 -1.12
CA LEU A 344 6.54 -11.44 -1.29
C LEU A 344 6.85 -11.28 -2.77
N VAL A 345 7.33 -10.10 -3.15
CA VAL A 345 7.71 -9.77 -4.52
C VAL A 345 9.20 -10.06 -4.70
N GLN A 346 9.55 -10.83 -5.72
CA GLN A 346 10.89 -11.25 -6.08
C GLN A 346 11.23 -10.68 -7.46
N TRP A 347 12.40 -10.06 -7.62
CA TRP A 347 12.90 -9.58 -8.92
C TRP A 347 14.22 -10.23 -9.35
N LYS A 348 14.84 -11.01 -8.46
CA LYS A 348 15.93 -11.93 -8.80
C LYS A 348 15.81 -13.18 -7.95
N GLY A 349 16.17 -14.34 -8.51
CA GLY A 349 16.15 -15.63 -7.80
C GLY A 349 16.86 -15.54 -6.43
N ALA A 350 16.35 -16.28 -5.45
CA ALA A 350 17.03 -16.42 -4.17
C ALA A 350 18.38 -17.12 -4.38
N ALA A 351 19.35 -16.84 -3.52
CA ALA A 351 20.65 -17.51 -3.56
C ALA A 351 20.54 -19.02 -3.27
N GLY A 352 19.47 -19.45 -2.59
CA GLY A 352 19.09 -20.85 -2.40
C GLY A 352 17.63 -21.11 -2.84
N SER A 353 17.10 -22.28 -2.49
CA SER A 353 15.70 -22.66 -2.78
C SER A 353 14.69 -22.08 -1.79
N SER A 354 15.12 -21.22 -0.88
CA SER A 354 14.29 -20.63 0.18
C SER A 354 14.64 -19.18 0.47
N ARG A 355 13.70 -18.49 1.15
CA ARG A 355 13.87 -17.14 1.69
C ARG A 355 13.43 -17.11 3.15
N THR A 356 14.10 -16.30 3.94
CA THR A 356 13.80 -16.15 5.37
C THR A 356 13.07 -14.84 5.63
N LEU A 357 12.05 -14.89 6.48
CA LEU A 357 11.33 -13.74 7.00
C LEU A 357 11.58 -13.65 8.52
N ASN A 358 11.89 -12.45 9.00
CA ASN A 358 11.92 -12.13 10.41
C ASN A 358 10.53 -11.67 10.85
N VAL A 359 9.95 -12.31 11.86
CA VAL A 359 8.66 -11.98 12.43
C VAL A 359 8.83 -11.51 13.86
N ARG A 360 8.22 -10.38 14.20
CA ARG A 360 8.09 -9.88 15.58
C ARG A 360 6.62 -9.64 15.89
N LEU A 361 6.20 -10.01 17.09
CA LEU A 361 4.84 -9.81 17.60
C LEU A 361 4.90 -8.73 18.68
N TYR A 362 4.15 -7.65 18.46
CA TYR A 362 4.01 -6.56 19.40
C TYR A 362 2.59 -6.52 19.97
N ARG A 363 2.49 -6.30 21.29
CA ARG A 363 1.25 -5.97 21.99
C ARG A 363 1.17 -4.46 22.19
N PHE A 364 0.00 -3.88 21.98
CA PHE A 364 -0.24 -2.47 22.32
C PHE A 364 -0.68 -2.33 23.77
N VAL A 365 -0.05 -1.41 24.50
CA VAL A 365 -0.30 -1.11 25.93
C VAL A 365 -0.70 0.33 26.16
#